data_AF-A0A0J6WMB3-F1
#
_entry.id   AF-A0A0J6WMB3-F1
#
_cell.length_a   1.000
_cell.length_b   1.000
_cell.length_c   1.000
_cell.angle_alpha   90.00
_cell.angle_beta   90.00
_cell.angle_gamma   90.00
#
_symmetry.space_group_name_H-M   'P 1'
#
loop_
_entity.id
_entity.type
_entity.pdbx_description
1 polymer ?
#
loop_
_entity_poly.entity_id
_entity_poly.type
_entity_poly.pdbx_seq_one_letter_code
_entity_poly.pdbx_strand_id
1 'polypeptide(L)'
;MVERQATANVIDVPVLIVGAGAAGLTASALLARHGISSLLVEKRRELFIYPKARNLSFRTLEILRGLGLGNQIHAVADRVSDSVVKPALNSSEERLGVDIDAVFSGFDTLSPEPPVQYCPQSKLEPILVGFTRDHGSDVRYGTELVTFTQDESAVTAEVRTLDSDRSQVVRARYLLAADGVHGQTRQTLGVSASGYGALPIYVVFIYFRAPWRHFVPHLAEGDAIQVKNDLVDGIFIGVQGDLSLFVTTYFPSRGETVAQFTHDRCRGLIVAAVGEHIEVDIVDVAPWQPYEQVADQFQTQRVFLVGDAAHTMPPFKAGGANAAIQSAHNLAWKIAAVLHKVAGPELLGTYHDERHPVGVFSARQSLTGPPLAMLHLDEKTPALRDEQEAPMFAVIAGYRYQSAAVVTTNRSPAGSEAALVVDELRGQPGTRVPHAWVHHQGRRVSTLDLIGSQFTLFATDHGSAWISAARSTARALGIPINVYRVGSRGDVIDSEDQWATSTQIESDGALLVRPDDFVAWRTDALPAYAGEQLRAALTAILARPLTGSRAGTAPVATLWASHGSVERSGTNVAPRSHPYEDKKEQ
;
A
#
# COMPACT_ATOMS: atom_id res chain seq x y z
N MET A 1 29.99 23.68 43.58
CA MET A 1 28.67 23.52 42.93
C MET A 1 28.79 22.36 41.96
N VAL A 2 28.30 21.19 42.35
CA VAL A 2 28.19 20.04 41.44
C VAL A 2 26.85 20.22 40.74
N GLU A 3 26.91 20.63 39.47
CA GLU A 3 25.75 20.64 38.58
C GLU A 3 25.20 19.21 38.52
N ARG A 4 24.04 18.99 39.14
CA ARG A 4 23.25 17.79 38.89
C ARG A 4 22.80 17.87 37.44
N GLN A 5 23.47 17.17 36.54
CA GLN A 5 22.89 16.78 35.27
C GLN A 5 21.57 16.07 35.59
N ALA A 6 20.45 16.75 35.29
CA ALA A 6 19.15 16.11 35.29
C ALA A 6 19.26 14.94 34.31
N THR A 7 19.17 13.71 34.82
CA THR A 7 19.06 12.51 34.00
C THR A 7 17.89 12.72 33.07
N ALA A 8 18.15 12.97 31.78
CA ALA A 8 17.12 13.10 30.77
C ALA A 8 16.24 11.85 30.85
N ASN A 9 14.93 12.04 31.06
CA ASN A 9 14.01 10.93 31.22
C ASN A 9 13.93 10.19 29.87
N VAL A 10 14.57 9.02 29.78
CA VAL A 10 14.62 8.23 28.53
C VAL A 10 13.33 7.43 28.41
N ILE A 11 12.63 7.60 27.31
CA ILE A 11 11.43 6.83 26.96
C ILE A 11 11.89 5.59 26.18
N ASP A 12 11.71 4.38 26.71
CA ASP A 12 11.94 3.13 25.96
C ASP A 12 10.62 2.66 25.34
N VAL A 13 10.63 2.44 24.02
CA VAL A 13 9.48 1.94 23.26
C VAL A 13 9.92 0.85 22.28
N PRO A 14 9.04 -0.09 21.91
CA PRO A 14 9.36 -1.04 20.86
C PRO A 14 9.63 -0.33 19.52
N VAL A 15 8.75 0.61 19.15
CA VAL A 15 8.80 1.28 17.85
C VAL A 15 8.53 2.79 18.00
N LEU A 16 9.40 3.61 17.41
CA LEU A 16 9.17 5.04 17.20
C LEU A 16 8.69 5.27 15.77
N ILE A 17 7.61 6.00 15.59
CA ILE A 17 7.06 6.37 14.28
C ILE A 17 7.13 7.90 14.16
N VAL A 18 7.64 8.38 13.03
CA VAL A 18 7.84 9.82 12.80
C VAL A 18 6.93 10.24 11.65
N GLY A 19 5.89 11.01 11.95
CA GLY A 19 4.88 11.49 11.02
C GLY A 19 3.51 10.84 11.19
N ALA A 20 2.45 11.64 11.34
CA ALA A 20 1.05 11.19 11.47
C ALA A 20 0.28 11.27 10.14
N GLY A 21 0.94 10.93 9.03
CA GLY A 21 0.25 10.71 7.76
C GLY A 21 -0.43 9.34 7.71
N ALA A 22 -1.09 9.04 6.58
CA ALA A 22 -1.74 7.75 6.36
C ALA A 22 -0.81 6.55 6.62
N ALA A 23 0.47 6.65 6.23
CA ALA A 23 1.46 5.60 6.46
C ALA A 23 1.75 5.38 7.95
N GLY A 24 2.13 6.44 8.68
CA GLY A 24 2.55 6.33 10.08
C GLY A 24 1.42 5.90 11.01
N LEU A 25 0.23 6.48 10.84
CA LEU A 25 -0.93 6.10 11.66
C LEU A 25 -1.40 4.68 11.37
N THR A 26 -1.41 4.26 10.10
CA THR A 26 -1.75 2.87 9.77
C THR A 26 -0.71 1.89 10.30
N ALA A 27 0.59 2.22 10.21
CA ALA A 27 1.64 1.42 10.81
C ALA A 27 1.45 1.27 12.33
N SER A 28 1.11 2.37 13.02
CA SER A 28 0.83 2.37 14.44
C SER A 28 -0.37 1.47 14.80
N ALA A 29 -1.47 1.60 14.07
CA ALA A 29 -2.67 0.78 14.25
C ALA A 29 -2.41 -0.71 14.00
N LEU A 30 -1.66 -1.04 12.94
CA LEU A 30 -1.31 -2.42 12.59
C LEU A 30 -0.33 -3.04 13.60
N LEU A 31 0.65 -2.29 14.09
CA LEU A 31 1.53 -2.74 15.17
C LEU A 31 0.71 -3.05 16.43
N ALA A 32 -0.25 -2.19 16.78
CA ALA A 32 -1.15 -2.42 17.90
C ALA A 32 -2.02 -3.68 17.71
N ARG A 33 -2.52 -3.96 16.50
CA ARG A 33 -3.21 -5.22 16.15
C ARG A 33 -2.33 -6.46 16.40
N HIS A 34 -1.02 -6.33 16.28
CA HIS A 34 -0.04 -7.38 16.60
C HIS A 34 0.50 -7.33 18.05
N GLY A 35 -0.08 -6.49 18.91
CA GLY A 35 0.32 -6.35 20.31
C GLY A 35 1.64 -5.62 20.53
N ILE A 36 2.09 -4.81 19.56
CA ILE A 36 3.30 -3.98 19.66
C ILE A 36 2.89 -2.53 19.86
N SER A 37 3.23 -1.97 21.02
CA SER A 37 3.04 -0.54 21.29
C SER A 37 4.04 0.31 20.51
N SER A 38 3.59 1.49 20.10
CA SER A 38 4.39 2.49 19.39
C SER A 38 4.26 3.86 20.04
N LEU A 39 5.30 4.68 19.88
CA LEU A 39 5.21 6.12 20.05
C LEU A 39 5.24 6.77 18.67
N LEU A 40 4.18 7.48 18.30
CA LEU A 40 4.11 8.28 17.10
C LEU A 40 4.29 9.77 17.45
N VAL A 41 5.21 10.45 16.75
CA VAL A 41 5.42 11.90 16.87
C VAL A 41 5.09 12.61 15.56
N GLU A 42 4.42 13.75 15.66
CA GLU A 42 4.01 14.59 14.54
C GLU A 42 4.25 16.07 14.85
N LYS A 43 4.93 16.76 13.94
CA LYS A 43 5.27 18.18 14.10
C LYS A 43 4.05 19.10 13.98
N ARG A 44 3.02 18.71 13.22
CA ARG A 44 1.77 19.47 13.15
C ARG A 44 1.14 19.53 14.54
N ARG A 45 0.60 20.70 14.91
CA ARG A 45 -0.12 20.89 16.19
C ARG A 45 -1.51 20.28 16.19
N GLU A 46 -2.14 20.22 15.02
CA GLU A 46 -3.53 19.83 14.88
C GLU A 46 -3.69 18.77 13.78
N LEU A 47 -4.83 18.08 13.85
CA LEU A 47 -5.25 17.13 12.83
C LEU A 47 -5.43 17.84 11.49
N PHE A 48 -5.22 17.09 10.40
CA PHE A 48 -5.39 17.64 9.08
C PHE A 48 -6.88 17.88 8.78
N ILE A 49 -7.26 19.11 8.45
CA ILE A 49 -8.66 19.45 8.13
C ILE A 49 -8.99 19.39 6.63
N TYR A 50 -7.97 19.40 5.77
CA TYR A 50 -8.15 19.41 4.32
C TYR A 50 -8.21 17.99 3.73
N PRO A 51 -8.85 17.79 2.56
CA PRO A 51 -9.05 16.45 2.03
C PRO A 51 -7.78 15.65 1.70
N LYS A 52 -6.73 16.31 1.16
CA LYS A 52 -5.47 15.68 0.69
C LYS A 52 -5.72 14.43 -0.16
N ALA A 53 -5.21 13.25 0.22
CA ALA A 53 -5.56 11.99 -0.43
C ALA A 53 -7.01 11.65 -0.10
N ARG A 54 -7.84 11.50 -1.15
CA ARG A 54 -9.31 11.43 -1.03
C ARG A 54 -9.91 10.04 -1.20
N ASN A 55 -9.29 9.20 -2.01
CA ASN A 55 -9.88 7.95 -2.46
C ASN A 55 -9.01 6.77 -2.02
N LEU A 56 -9.64 5.79 -1.38
CA LEU A 56 -9.02 4.54 -0.95
C LEU A 56 -9.45 3.43 -1.91
N SER A 57 -8.49 2.62 -2.38
CA SER A 57 -8.79 1.44 -3.19
C SER A 57 -9.24 0.27 -2.31
N PHE A 58 -9.89 -0.73 -2.92
CA PHE A 58 -10.31 -1.95 -2.21
C PHE A 58 -9.17 -2.57 -1.39
N ARG A 59 -7.91 -2.53 -1.88
CA ARG A 59 -6.77 -3.12 -1.16
C ARG A 59 -6.51 -2.41 0.17
N THR A 60 -6.70 -1.10 0.23
CA THR A 60 -6.59 -0.31 1.46
C THR A 60 -7.80 -0.54 2.36
N LEU A 61 -9.00 -0.61 1.78
CA LEU A 61 -10.23 -0.90 2.51
C LEU A 61 -10.16 -2.26 3.19
N GLU A 62 -9.61 -3.30 2.53
CA GLU A 62 -9.35 -4.62 3.11
C GLU A 62 -8.49 -4.53 4.37
N ILE A 63 -7.45 -3.68 4.36
CA ILE A 63 -6.54 -3.49 5.51
C ILE A 63 -7.30 -2.84 6.68
N LEU A 64 -8.09 -1.81 6.40
CA LEU A 64 -8.90 -1.11 7.40
C LEU A 64 -10.03 -2.00 7.94
N ARG A 65 -10.63 -2.81 7.08
CA ARG A 65 -11.58 -3.87 7.44
C ARG A 65 -10.94 -4.88 8.39
N GLY A 66 -9.71 -5.32 8.12
CA GLY A 66 -8.94 -6.21 8.99
C GLY A 66 -8.62 -5.62 10.37
N LEU A 67 -8.57 -4.28 10.48
CA LEU A 67 -8.48 -3.56 11.76
C LEU A 67 -9.84 -3.41 12.47
N GLY A 68 -10.95 -3.84 11.85
CA GLY A 68 -12.31 -3.64 12.35
C GLY A 68 -12.86 -2.24 12.12
N LEU A 69 -12.23 -1.44 11.25
CA LEU A 69 -12.61 -0.04 11.00
C LEU A 69 -13.60 0.12 9.83
N GLY A 70 -13.95 -0.96 9.13
CA GLY A 70 -14.80 -0.92 7.92
C GLY A 70 -16.09 -0.10 8.09
N ASN A 71 -16.84 -0.33 9.17
CA ASN A 71 -18.09 0.42 9.43
C ASN A 71 -17.86 1.94 9.56
N GLN A 72 -16.77 2.38 10.21
CA GLN A 72 -16.48 3.80 10.36
C GLN A 72 -16.06 4.43 9.03
N ILE A 73 -15.35 3.67 8.18
CA ILE A 73 -14.95 4.11 6.84
C ILE A 73 -16.16 4.18 5.91
N HIS A 74 -17.02 3.16 5.89
CA HIS A 74 -18.27 3.16 5.12
C HIS A 74 -19.24 4.27 5.52
N ALA A 75 -19.22 4.69 6.78
CA ALA A 75 -20.01 5.83 7.24
C ALA A 75 -19.53 7.20 6.68
N VAL A 76 -18.32 7.28 6.10
CA VAL A 76 -17.80 8.54 5.53
C VAL A 76 -18.50 8.89 4.21
N ALA A 77 -18.67 7.90 3.33
CA ALA A 77 -19.34 8.05 2.05
C ALA A 77 -19.73 6.69 1.48
N ASP A 78 -20.84 6.63 0.75
CA ASP A 78 -21.33 5.39 0.14
C ASP A 78 -20.48 4.95 -1.06
N ARG A 79 -19.96 5.91 -1.85
CA ARG A 79 -19.17 5.67 -3.07
C ARG A 79 -18.29 6.86 -3.44
N VAL A 80 -17.46 6.69 -4.46
CA VAL A 80 -16.86 7.82 -5.21
C VAL A 80 -17.80 8.18 -6.35
N SER A 81 -18.16 9.45 -6.46
CA SER A 81 -18.98 9.94 -7.58
C SER A 81 -18.17 10.11 -8.85
N ASP A 82 -18.85 9.95 -10.00
CA ASP A 82 -18.30 10.37 -11.29
C ASP A 82 -17.91 11.83 -11.26
N SER A 83 -16.85 12.17 -12.01
CA SER A 83 -16.52 13.57 -12.22
C SER A 83 -17.23 14.07 -13.47
N VAL A 84 -17.78 15.27 -13.39
CA VAL A 84 -18.40 15.96 -14.52
C VAL A 84 -17.57 17.16 -14.92
N VAL A 85 -17.72 17.59 -16.16
CA VAL A 85 -17.13 18.83 -16.67
C VAL A 85 -18.22 19.82 -17.01
N LYS A 86 -18.08 21.03 -16.48
CA LYS A 86 -19.00 22.15 -16.70
C LYS A 86 -18.22 23.39 -17.15
N PRO A 87 -18.82 24.27 -17.98
CA PRO A 87 -18.22 25.58 -18.28
C PRO A 87 -18.13 26.48 -17.04
N ALA A 88 -19.13 26.37 -16.16
CA ALA A 88 -19.22 27.06 -14.87
C ALA A 88 -20.19 26.30 -13.95
N LEU A 89 -20.12 26.50 -12.63
CA LEU A 89 -21.03 25.83 -11.68
C LEU A 89 -22.50 26.19 -11.92
N ASN A 90 -22.80 27.44 -12.27
CA ASN A 90 -24.15 27.90 -12.56
C ASN A 90 -24.68 27.45 -13.94
N SER A 91 -23.86 26.78 -14.76
CA SER A 91 -24.26 26.31 -16.07
C SER A 91 -25.13 25.05 -15.99
N SER A 92 -26.18 25.01 -16.81
CA SER A 92 -26.95 23.80 -17.05
C SER A 92 -26.23 22.81 -17.95
N GLU A 93 -25.18 23.25 -18.66
CA GLU A 93 -24.36 22.35 -19.48
C GLU A 93 -23.49 21.47 -18.59
N GLU A 94 -23.48 20.18 -18.90
CA GLU A 94 -22.71 19.18 -18.18
C GLU A 94 -22.36 18.02 -19.11
N ARG A 95 -21.11 17.58 -19.03
CA ARG A 95 -20.66 16.36 -19.71
C ARG A 95 -19.94 15.46 -18.71
N LEU A 96 -20.00 14.16 -18.94
CA LEU A 96 -19.21 13.21 -18.18
C LEU A 96 -17.71 13.51 -18.38
N GLY A 97 -16.98 13.58 -17.27
CA GLY A 97 -15.54 13.78 -17.22
C GLY A 97 -14.82 12.44 -17.05
N VAL A 98 -14.94 11.85 -15.86
CA VAL A 98 -14.41 10.54 -15.54
C VAL A 98 -15.55 9.66 -15.04
N ASP A 99 -15.75 8.55 -15.73
CA ASP A 99 -16.63 7.45 -15.34
C ASP A 99 -15.87 6.52 -14.38
N ILE A 100 -16.23 6.55 -13.10
CA ILE A 100 -15.55 5.76 -12.07
C ILE A 100 -15.88 4.27 -12.24
N ASP A 101 -17.10 3.92 -12.59
CA ASP A 101 -17.53 2.54 -12.80
C ASP A 101 -16.77 1.92 -13.98
N ALA A 102 -16.53 2.67 -15.05
CA ALA A 102 -15.72 2.22 -16.18
C ALA A 102 -14.24 2.01 -15.80
N VAL A 103 -13.65 2.90 -14.98
CA VAL A 103 -12.25 2.78 -14.53
C VAL A 103 -12.01 1.51 -13.69
N PHE A 104 -13.01 1.13 -12.89
CA PHE A 104 -12.94 -0.01 -11.98
C PHE A 104 -13.77 -1.21 -12.42
N SER A 105 -14.19 -1.24 -13.69
CA SER A 105 -15.00 -2.32 -14.26
C SER A 105 -14.33 -3.69 -14.05
N GLY A 106 -15.12 -4.65 -13.54
CA GLY A 106 -14.65 -6.00 -13.25
C GLY A 106 -13.97 -6.18 -11.89
N PHE A 107 -13.93 -5.15 -11.04
CA PHE A 107 -13.27 -5.27 -9.72
C PHE A 107 -14.23 -5.72 -8.61
N ASP A 108 -15.54 -5.74 -8.86
CA ASP A 108 -16.59 -6.06 -7.87
C ASP A 108 -16.48 -7.46 -7.27
N THR A 109 -15.78 -8.37 -7.94
CA THR A 109 -15.54 -9.75 -7.50
C THR A 109 -14.16 -9.97 -6.91
N LEU A 110 -13.29 -8.95 -6.92
CA LEU A 110 -11.91 -9.08 -6.47
C LEU A 110 -11.75 -8.92 -4.96
N SER A 111 -12.73 -8.33 -4.28
CA SER A 111 -12.66 -7.90 -2.88
C SER A 111 -14.05 -7.92 -2.23
N PRO A 112 -14.16 -8.11 -0.90
CA PRO A 112 -15.43 -7.86 -0.20
C PRO A 112 -15.72 -6.36 -0.02
N GLU A 113 -14.76 -5.50 -0.36
CA GLU A 113 -14.83 -4.04 -0.27
C GLU A 113 -15.09 -3.43 -1.66
N PRO A 114 -15.71 -2.24 -1.74
CA PRO A 114 -15.92 -1.57 -3.03
C PRO A 114 -14.58 -1.27 -3.71
N PRO A 115 -14.51 -1.26 -5.06
CA PRO A 115 -13.25 -1.05 -5.79
C PRO A 115 -12.51 0.22 -5.38
N VAL A 116 -13.27 1.28 -5.08
CA VAL A 116 -12.78 2.56 -4.59
C VAL A 116 -13.84 3.21 -3.70
N GLN A 117 -13.41 3.95 -2.68
CA GLN A 117 -14.31 4.71 -1.81
C GLN A 117 -13.70 6.06 -1.39
N TYR A 118 -14.55 7.08 -1.27
CA TYR A 118 -14.16 8.38 -0.75
C TYR A 118 -13.95 8.29 0.77
N CYS A 119 -12.73 8.52 1.21
CA CYS A 119 -12.36 8.68 2.61
C CYS A 119 -11.13 9.59 2.68
N PRO A 120 -11.32 10.91 2.77
CA PRO A 120 -10.23 11.86 2.77
C PRO A 120 -9.38 11.75 4.02
N GLN A 121 -8.15 12.25 3.95
CA GLN A 121 -7.24 12.23 5.10
C GLN A 121 -7.85 12.90 6.33
N SER A 122 -8.65 13.96 6.16
CA SER A 122 -9.35 14.63 7.26
C SER A 122 -10.36 13.76 8.01
N LYS A 123 -10.83 12.66 7.41
CA LYS A 123 -11.70 11.66 8.05
C LYS A 123 -10.90 10.44 8.51
N LEU A 124 -9.94 9.98 7.70
CA LEU A 124 -9.10 8.82 8.02
C LEU A 124 -8.18 9.05 9.23
N GLU A 125 -7.55 10.22 9.31
CA GLU A 125 -6.60 10.59 10.36
C GLU A 125 -7.20 10.47 11.77
N PRO A 126 -8.34 11.10 12.12
CA PRO A 126 -8.94 10.95 13.43
C PRO A 126 -9.38 9.52 13.75
N ILE A 127 -9.87 8.75 12.77
CA ILE A 127 -10.26 7.34 12.95
C ILE A 127 -9.05 6.52 13.40
N LEU A 128 -7.92 6.66 12.69
CA LEU A 128 -6.70 5.92 13.02
C LEU A 128 -6.05 6.40 14.33
N VAL A 129 -6.12 7.69 14.64
CA VAL A 129 -5.65 8.22 15.94
C VAL A 129 -6.47 7.62 17.09
N GLY A 130 -7.80 7.59 16.96
CA GLY A 130 -8.69 6.98 17.95
C GLY A 130 -8.34 5.51 18.16
N PHE A 131 -8.31 4.73 17.08
CA PHE A 131 -7.94 3.32 17.13
C PHE A 131 -6.57 3.09 17.79
N THR A 132 -5.55 3.86 17.39
CA THR A 132 -4.19 3.72 17.92
C THR A 132 -4.13 3.94 19.44
N ARG A 133 -4.81 4.98 19.94
CA ARG A 133 -4.84 5.30 21.37
C ARG A 133 -5.64 4.28 22.16
N ASP A 134 -6.78 3.84 21.64
CA ASP A 134 -7.64 2.84 22.27
C ASP A 134 -6.93 1.48 22.43
N HIS A 135 -5.90 1.22 21.61
CA HIS A 135 -5.07 0.01 21.67
C HIS A 135 -3.70 0.25 22.36
N GLY A 136 -3.55 1.33 23.12
CA GLY A 136 -2.43 1.52 24.04
C GLY A 136 -1.14 2.12 23.46
N SER A 137 -1.17 2.56 22.20
CA SER A 137 -0.05 3.31 21.59
C SER A 137 -0.20 4.82 21.83
N ASP A 138 0.93 5.52 21.87
CA ASP A 138 0.99 6.97 22.11
C ASP A 138 1.10 7.73 20.78
N VAL A 139 0.34 8.83 20.66
CA VAL A 139 0.32 9.70 19.47
C VAL A 139 0.42 11.15 19.93
N ARG A 140 1.55 11.78 19.61
CA ARG A 140 1.90 13.14 20.04
C ARG A 140 2.00 14.10 18.86
N TYR A 141 1.00 14.96 18.73
CA TYR A 141 1.05 16.14 17.87
C TYR A 141 1.88 17.25 18.53
N GLY A 142 2.34 18.22 17.74
CA GLY A 142 3.25 19.28 18.18
C GLY A 142 4.59 18.76 18.69
N THR A 143 5.02 17.57 18.25
CA THR A 143 6.28 16.94 18.65
C THR A 143 7.07 16.53 17.41
N GLU A 144 8.28 17.05 17.26
CA GLU A 144 9.12 16.75 16.11
C GLU A 144 10.32 15.88 16.47
N LEU A 145 10.79 15.07 15.52
CA LEU A 145 12.10 14.44 15.57
C LEU A 145 13.17 15.50 15.26
N VAL A 146 14.16 15.64 16.13
CA VAL A 146 15.28 16.56 15.95
C VAL A 146 16.47 15.85 15.33
N THR A 147 16.87 14.72 15.92
CA THR A 147 17.99 13.91 15.44
C THR A 147 17.85 12.47 15.94
N PHE A 148 18.60 11.55 15.35
CA PHE A 148 18.72 10.19 15.84
C PHE A 148 20.05 9.58 15.46
N THR A 149 20.47 8.59 16.25
CA THR A 149 21.58 7.69 15.96
C THR A 149 21.10 6.25 16.15
N GLN A 150 21.78 5.29 15.55
CA GLN A 150 21.45 3.88 15.73
C GLN A 150 22.70 3.04 15.99
N ASP A 151 22.48 1.96 16.74
CA ASP A 151 23.46 0.93 17.05
C ASP A 151 22.88 -0.46 16.70
N GLU A 152 23.65 -1.52 16.95
CA GLU A 152 23.23 -2.89 16.66
C GLU A 152 21.96 -3.33 17.42
N SER A 153 21.55 -2.61 18.48
CA SER A 153 20.45 -2.96 19.38
C SER A 153 19.24 -2.02 19.33
N ALA A 154 19.43 -0.74 19.01
CA ALA A 154 18.37 0.27 19.08
C ALA A 154 18.65 1.52 18.23
N VAL A 155 17.60 2.31 18.03
CA VAL A 155 17.65 3.71 17.60
C VAL A 155 17.49 4.60 18.84
N THR A 156 18.35 5.60 18.99
CA THR A 156 18.23 6.63 20.03
C THR A 156 17.90 7.95 19.33
N ALA A 157 16.72 8.48 19.59
CA ALA A 157 16.18 9.66 18.94
C ALA A 157 15.94 10.78 19.95
N GLU A 158 16.22 12.02 19.56
CA GLU A 158 15.81 13.21 20.29
C GLU A 158 14.52 13.75 19.67
N VAL A 159 13.49 13.92 20.50
CA VAL A 159 12.21 14.53 20.10
C VAL A 159 11.96 15.80 20.90
N ARG A 160 11.40 16.82 20.26
CA ARG A 160 11.12 18.12 20.88
C ARG A 160 9.64 18.47 20.75
N THR A 161 9.02 18.83 21.86
CA THR A 161 7.66 19.39 21.86
C THR A 161 7.73 20.87 21.46
N LEU A 162 7.05 21.31 20.41
CA LEU A 162 7.25 22.65 19.83
C LEU A 162 6.92 23.82 20.78
N ASP A 163 5.99 23.61 21.72
CA ASP A 163 5.56 24.66 22.66
C ASP A 163 6.36 24.66 23.98
N SER A 164 7.40 23.84 24.06
CA SER A 164 8.31 23.82 25.20
C SER A 164 9.73 23.53 24.73
N ASP A 165 10.75 24.19 25.29
CA ASP A 165 12.16 23.80 25.03
C ASP A 165 12.52 22.43 25.66
N ARG A 166 11.54 21.56 25.91
CA ARG A 166 11.71 20.21 26.45
C ARG A 166 12.00 19.26 25.29
N SER A 167 13.27 18.91 25.16
CA SER A 167 13.71 17.72 24.45
C SER A 167 13.55 16.47 25.33
N GLN A 168 13.20 15.36 24.70
CA GLN A 168 13.16 14.03 25.32
C GLN A 168 13.96 13.05 24.47
N VAL A 169 14.63 12.12 25.14
CA VAL A 169 15.35 11.03 24.47
C VAL A 169 14.44 9.81 24.41
N VAL A 170 14.25 9.26 23.22
CA VAL A 170 13.49 8.05 22.95
C VAL A 170 14.47 6.96 22.50
N ARG A 171 14.49 5.83 23.21
CA ARG A 171 15.21 4.62 22.78
C ARG A 171 14.20 3.63 22.21
N ALA A 172 14.28 3.37 20.91
CA ALA A 172 13.37 2.48 20.19
C ALA A 172 14.11 1.27 19.60
N ARG A 173 13.47 0.09 19.51
CA ARG A 173 14.10 -1.04 18.79
C ARG A 173 14.15 -0.81 17.29
N TYR A 174 13.16 -0.10 16.76
CA TYR A 174 13.05 0.32 15.36
C TYR A 174 12.46 1.73 15.23
N LEU A 175 12.83 2.44 14.17
CA LEU A 175 12.23 3.72 13.77
C LEU A 175 11.57 3.59 12.40
N LEU A 176 10.32 4.02 12.29
CA LEU A 176 9.56 4.06 11.03
C LEU A 176 9.45 5.52 10.59
N ALA A 177 10.18 5.87 9.55
CA ALA A 177 10.17 7.20 8.95
C ALA A 177 8.97 7.32 8.02
N ALA A 178 7.93 8.00 8.50
CA ALA A 178 6.70 8.33 7.78
C ALA A 178 6.52 9.86 7.69
N ASP A 179 7.64 10.60 7.66
CA ASP A 179 7.75 12.05 7.76
C ASP A 179 7.56 12.79 6.42
N GLY A 180 7.27 12.03 5.37
CA GLY A 180 6.86 12.51 4.05
C GLY A 180 8.00 12.94 3.13
N VAL A 181 7.66 13.49 1.96
CA VAL A 181 8.63 13.89 0.91
C VAL A 181 9.67 14.91 1.39
N HIS A 182 9.30 15.77 2.34
CA HIS A 182 10.19 16.78 2.96
C HIS A 182 10.67 16.35 4.36
N GLY A 183 10.52 15.07 4.68
CA GLY A 183 11.09 14.48 5.88
C GLY A 183 12.61 14.56 5.90
N GLN A 184 13.18 14.76 7.09
CA GLN A 184 14.64 14.82 7.25
C GLN A 184 15.25 13.43 7.38
N THR A 185 14.45 12.41 7.74
CA THR A 185 14.97 11.08 8.10
C THR A 185 15.75 10.42 6.96
N ARG A 186 15.24 10.48 5.73
CA ARG A 186 15.93 9.96 4.53
C ARG A 186 17.28 10.64 4.31
N GLN A 187 17.32 11.97 4.46
CA GLN A 187 18.52 12.77 4.26
C GLN A 187 19.56 12.49 5.36
N THR A 188 19.13 12.38 6.62
CA THR A 188 19.99 12.02 7.77
C THR A 188 20.65 10.65 7.59
N LEU A 189 19.95 9.70 6.97
CA LEU A 189 20.51 8.37 6.65
C LEU A 189 21.47 8.39 5.44
N GLY A 190 21.53 9.49 4.68
CA GLY A 190 22.29 9.55 3.43
C GLY A 190 21.72 8.69 2.32
N VAL A 191 20.42 8.35 2.37
CA VAL A 191 19.75 7.53 1.35
C VAL A 191 19.36 8.40 0.17
N SER A 192 19.90 8.08 -1.00
CA SER A 192 19.53 8.68 -2.28
C SER A 192 18.16 8.18 -2.76
N ALA A 193 17.61 8.85 -3.76
CA ALA A 193 16.33 8.47 -4.34
C ALA A 193 16.34 8.70 -5.85
N SER A 194 15.85 7.71 -6.58
CA SER A 194 15.78 7.65 -8.04
C SER A 194 14.37 7.92 -8.55
N GLY A 195 14.26 8.25 -9.83
CA GLY A 195 13.00 8.62 -10.49
C GLY A 195 13.21 9.84 -11.38
N TYR A 196 12.12 10.36 -11.93
CA TYR A 196 12.11 11.61 -12.69
C TYR A 196 12.44 12.81 -11.80
N GLY A 197 12.03 12.76 -10.53
CA GLY A 197 12.14 13.86 -9.59
C GLY A 197 10.95 14.83 -9.72
N ALA A 198 11.24 16.12 -9.61
CA ALA A 198 10.21 17.16 -9.59
C ALA A 198 9.60 17.32 -10.99
N LEU A 199 8.28 17.19 -11.11
CA LEU A 199 7.59 17.43 -12.37
C LEU A 199 7.62 18.94 -12.73
N PRO A 200 7.64 19.30 -14.02
CA PRO A 200 7.71 20.70 -14.47
C PRO A 200 6.37 21.45 -14.34
N ILE A 201 5.59 21.14 -13.30
CA ILE A 201 4.27 21.70 -13.02
C ILE A 201 4.09 21.98 -11.54
N TYR A 202 3.21 22.91 -11.24
CA TYR A 202 2.76 23.17 -9.88
C TYR A 202 1.25 23.08 -9.82
N VAL A 203 0.76 22.33 -8.84
CA VAL A 203 -0.65 22.29 -8.48
C VAL A 203 -0.89 23.33 -7.39
N VAL A 204 -1.92 24.14 -7.56
CA VAL A 204 -2.33 25.15 -6.58
C VAL A 204 -3.64 24.71 -5.95
N PHE A 205 -3.62 24.48 -4.65
CA PHE A 205 -4.79 24.20 -3.85
C PHE A 205 -5.30 25.52 -3.25
N ILE A 206 -6.45 25.99 -3.73
CA ILE A 206 -7.10 27.21 -3.24
C ILE A 206 -8.24 26.77 -2.32
N TYR A 207 -8.06 26.95 -1.02
CA TYR A 207 -9.10 26.70 -0.02
C TYR A 207 -9.90 27.98 0.19
N PHE A 208 -11.22 27.88 0.13
CA PHE A 208 -12.09 29.05 0.25
C PHE A 208 -13.44 28.71 0.87
N ARG A 209 -14.13 29.73 1.36
CA ARG A 209 -15.53 29.65 1.77
C ARG A 209 -16.39 30.49 0.84
N ALA A 210 -17.45 29.90 0.31
CA ALA A 210 -18.42 30.60 -0.52
C ALA A 210 -19.78 29.88 -0.51
N PRO A 211 -20.90 30.60 -0.73
CA PRO A 211 -22.23 30.00 -0.79
C PRO A 211 -22.48 29.43 -2.20
N TRP A 212 -21.84 28.31 -2.54
CA TRP A 212 -21.90 27.72 -3.88
C TRP A 212 -23.06 26.74 -4.09
N ARG A 213 -23.72 26.29 -3.01
CA ARG A 213 -24.68 25.18 -3.04
C ARG A 213 -25.90 25.41 -3.91
N HIS A 214 -26.34 26.66 -4.10
CA HIS A 214 -27.52 26.93 -4.92
C HIS A 214 -27.29 26.66 -6.41
N PHE A 215 -26.03 26.64 -6.87
CA PHE A 215 -25.68 26.30 -8.26
C PHE A 215 -25.66 24.80 -8.51
N VAL A 216 -25.13 24.05 -7.56
CA VAL A 216 -24.93 22.60 -7.65
C VAL A 216 -25.47 21.92 -6.40
N PRO A 217 -26.80 21.99 -6.15
CA PRO A 217 -27.41 21.51 -4.91
C PRO A 217 -27.33 19.99 -4.73
N HIS A 218 -27.00 19.26 -5.80
CA HIS A 218 -26.82 17.81 -5.80
C HIS A 218 -25.40 17.38 -5.42
N LEU A 219 -24.43 18.30 -5.36
CA LEU A 219 -23.03 17.98 -5.12
C LEU A 219 -22.79 17.66 -3.64
N ALA A 220 -22.31 16.45 -3.35
CA ALA A 220 -21.99 16.00 -2.00
C ALA A 220 -20.56 16.37 -1.58
N GLU A 221 -20.24 16.19 -0.30
CA GLU A 221 -18.86 16.32 0.20
C GLU A 221 -17.97 15.30 -0.51
N GLY A 222 -16.86 15.77 -1.10
CA GLY A 222 -15.90 14.93 -1.82
C GLY A 222 -16.09 14.86 -3.33
N ASP A 223 -17.27 15.17 -3.83
CA ASP A 223 -17.56 15.21 -5.26
C ASP A 223 -16.74 16.31 -5.95
N ALA A 224 -16.38 16.05 -7.20
CA ALA A 224 -15.50 16.91 -7.97
C ALA A 224 -16.14 17.29 -9.31
N ILE A 225 -16.11 18.59 -9.62
CA ILE A 225 -16.50 19.13 -10.92
C ILE A 225 -15.26 19.74 -11.56
N GLN A 226 -14.88 19.28 -12.74
CA GLN A 226 -13.95 20.05 -13.56
C GLN A 226 -14.69 21.26 -14.13
N VAL A 227 -14.16 22.43 -13.88
CA VAL A 227 -14.65 23.68 -14.47
C VAL A 227 -13.68 24.13 -15.54
N LYS A 228 -14.17 24.28 -16.78
CA LYS A 228 -13.35 24.63 -17.94
C LYS A 228 -14.01 25.68 -18.82
N ASN A 229 -13.42 26.86 -18.89
CA ASN A 229 -13.79 27.97 -19.77
C ASN A 229 -12.55 28.79 -20.15
N ASP A 230 -12.72 29.92 -20.84
CA ASP A 230 -11.62 30.75 -21.33
C ASP A 230 -10.73 31.34 -20.21
N LEU A 231 -11.23 31.40 -18.98
CA LEU A 231 -10.55 32.00 -17.82
C LEU A 231 -10.04 30.97 -16.82
N VAL A 232 -10.68 29.80 -16.72
CA VAL A 232 -10.33 28.77 -15.74
C VAL A 232 -10.29 27.38 -16.35
N ASP A 233 -9.29 26.60 -15.95
CA ASP A 233 -9.27 25.15 -16.06
C ASP A 233 -8.84 24.62 -14.68
N GLY A 234 -9.76 23.96 -13.99
CA GLY A 234 -9.53 23.51 -12.63
C GLY A 234 -10.62 22.59 -12.12
N ILE A 235 -10.43 22.07 -10.92
CA ILE A 235 -11.33 21.11 -10.28
C ILE A 235 -11.89 21.77 -9.03
N PHE A 236 -13.20 21.99 -9.00
CA PHE A 236 -13.94 22.36 -7.82
C PHE A 236 -14.30 21.11 -7.02
N ILE A 237 -14.05 21.13 -5.70
CA ILE A 237 -14.34 20.04 -4.78
C ILE A 237 -15.07 20.60 -3.56
N GLY A 238 -16.25 20.04 -3.26
CA GLY A 238 -16.95 20.31 -2.01
C GLY A 238 -16.22 19.64 -0.84
N VAL A 239 -15.94 20.37 0.24
CA VAL A 239 -15.23 19.81 1.42
C VAL A 239 -16.16 19.63 2.61
N GLN A 240 -16.59 20.72 3.25
CA GLN A 240 -17.49 20.66 4.40
C GLN A 240 -18.20 21.98 4.61
N GLY A 241 -19.55 21.96 4.66
CA GLY A 241 -20.30 23.22 4.70
C GLY A 241 -19.88 24.10 3.53
N ASP A 242 -19.64 25.39 3.76
CA ASP A 242 -19.22 26.30 2.69
C ASP A 242 -17.73 26.22 2.36
N LEU A 243 -16.94 25.42 3.10
CA LEU A 243 -15.54 25.19 2.78
C LEU A 243 -15.43 24.33 1.52
N SER A 244 -14.65 24.82 0.56
CA SER A 244 -14.38 24.18 -0.71
C SER A 244 -12.91 24.27 -1.07
N LEU A 245 -12.52 23.44 -2.03
CA LEU A 245 -11.20 23.42 -2.62
C LEU A 245 -11.33 23.63 -4.13
N PHE A 246 -10.61 24.61 -4.68
CA PHE A 246 -10.40 24.74 -6.11
C PHE A 246 -8.95 24.37 -6.42
N VAL A 247 -8.77 23.38 -7.30
CA VAL A 247 -7.47 22.89 -7.73
C VAL A 247 -7.22 23.39 -9.14
N THR A 248 -6.11 24.10 -9.33
CA THR A 248 -5.66 24.50 -10.67
C THR A 248 -4.14 24.32 -10.77
N THR A 249 -3.55 24.62 -11.91
CA THR A 249 -2.12 24.42 -12.14
C THR A 249 -1.46 25.61 -12.81
N TYR A 250 -0.15 25.76 -12.60
CA TYR A 250 0.67 26.70 -13.34
C TYR A 250 1.99 26.08 -13.82
N PHE A 251 2.56 26.70 -14.84
CA PHE A 251 3.72 26.25 -15.59
C PHE A 251 4.82 27.33 -15.55
N PRO A 252 5.92 27.09 -14.82
CA PRO A 252 7.07 27.97 -14.85
C PRO A 252 7.62 28.22 -16.26
N SER A 253 7.51 27.22 -17.16
CA SER A 253 7.91 27.33 -18.57
C SER A 253 7.13 28.38 -19.36
N ARG A 254 5.93 28.76 -18.89
CA ARG A 254 5.10 29.84 -19.46
C ARG A 254 5.31 31.19 -18.76
N GLY A 255 6.30 31.29 -17.87
CA GLY A 255 6.56 32.49 -17.06
C GLY A 255 5.59 32.66 -15.89
N GLU A 256 4.82 31.62 -15.55
CA GLU A 256 3.88 31.63 -14.43
C GLU A 256 4.60 31.35 -13.10
N THR A 257 4.13 31.99 -12.03
CA THR A 257 4.75 31.84 -10.70
C THR A 257 3.69 31.81 -9.60
N VAL A 258 4.02 31.20 -8.46
CA VAL A 258 3.17 31.22 -7.26
C VAL A 258 2.80 32.63 -6.84
N ALA A 259 3.69 33.61 -7.00
CA ALA A 259 3.45 35.00 -6.61
C ALA A 259 2.26 35.64 -7.33
N GLN A 260 1.88 35.10 -8.49
CA GLN A 260 0.71 35.56 -9.22
C GLN A 260 -0.61 35.07 -8.61
N PHE A 261 -0.61 34.03 -7.77
CA PHE A 261 -1.80 33.49 -7.09
C PHE A 261 -2.10 34.27 -5.81
N THR A 262 -2.29 35.58 -5.95
CA THR A 262 -2.77 36.44 -4.87
C THR A 262 -4.21 36.08 -4.48
N HIS A 263 -4.65 36.48 -3.28
CA HIS A 263 -6.04 36.26 -2.86
C HIS A 263 -7.05 36.85 -3.86
N ASP A 264 -6.75 38.02 -4.44
CA ASP A 264 -7.64 38.66 -5.42
C ASP A 264 -7.71 37.90 -6.74
N ARG A 265 -6.58 37.39 -7.25
CA ARG A 265 -6.60 36.52 -8.43
C ARG A 265 -7.37 35.24 -8.13
N CYS A 266 -7.11 34.61 -6.99
CA CYS A 266 -7.79 33.37 -6.59
C CYS A 266 -9.31 33.58 -6.48
N ARG A 267 -9.74 34.71 -5.92
CA ARG A 267 -11.16 35.11 -5.89
C ARG A 267 -11.73 35.26 -7.30
N GLY A 268 -11.01 35.93 -8.20
CA GLY A 268 -11.40 36.05 -9.61
C GLY A 268 -11.55 34.70 -10.31
N LEU A 269 -10.63 33.76 -10.08
CA LEU A 269 -10.71 32.39 -10.61
C LEU A 269 -11.95 31.66 -10.07
N ILE A 270 -12.24 31.78 -8.77
CA ILE A 270 -13.42 31.14 -8.17
C ILE A 270 -14.71 31.74 -8.72
N VAL A 271 -14.82 33.07 -8.85
CA VAL A 271 -15.98 33.74 -9.45
C VAL A 271 -16.17 33.30 -10.91
N ALA A 272 -15.08 33.21 -11.69
CA ALA A 272 -15.13 32.69 -13.06
C ALA A 272 -15.53 31.20 -13.13
N ALA A 273 -15.11 30.39 -12.15
CA ALA A 273 -15.50 28.99 -12.06
C ALA A 273 -16.97 28.82 -11.67
N VAL A 274 -17.49 29.74 -10.85
CA VAL A 274 -18.91 29.76 -10.46
C VAL A 274 -19.79 30.21 -11.63
N GLY A 275 -19.32 31.20 -12.40
CA GLY A 275 -20.04 31.78 -13.54
C GLY A 275 -20.92 32.98 -13.18
N GLU A 276 -20.95 33.38 -11.91
CA GLU A 276 -21.56 34.63 -11.45
C GLU A 276 -20.86 35.17 -10.20
N HIS A 277 -21.14 36.42 -9.84
CA HIS A 277 -20.54 37.05 -8.67
C HIS A 277 -21.07 36.42 -7.38
N ILE A 278 -20.15 35.97 -6.53
CA ILE A 278 -20.45 35.50 -5.16
C ILE A 278 -19.40 36.01 -4.18
N GLU A 279 -19.78 36.08 -2.90
CA GLU A 279 -18.83 36.34 -1.81
C GLU A 279 -17.89 35.15 -1.64
N VAL A 280 -16.59 35.42 -1.70
CA VAL A 280 -15.53 34.41 -1.57
C VAL A 280 -14.50 34.88 -0.56
N ASP A 281 -14.37 34.10 0.50
CA ASP A 281 -13.32 34.23 1.50
C ASP A 281 -12.21 33.20 1.21
N ILE A 282 -11.00 33.68 0.91
CA ILE A 282 -9.85 32.81 0.66
C ILE A 282 -9.25 32.42 2.00
N VAL A 283 -9.31 31.13 2.31
CA VAL A 283 -8.80 30.54 3.55
C VAL A 283 -7.30 30.31 3.45
N ASP A 284 -6.84 29.68 2.36
CA ASP A 284 -5.43 29.36 2.14
C ASP A 284 -5.14 29.11 0.65
N VAL A 285 -3.91 29.36 0.23
CA VAL A 285 -3.41 29.10 -1.13
C VAL A 285 -2.11 28.32 -1.01
N ALA A 286 -2.20 27.01 -1.26
CA ALA A 286 -1.09 26.09 -1.08
C ALA A 286 -0.56 25.60 -2.43
N PRO A 287 0.59 26.11 -2.91
CA PRO A 287 1.28 25.54 -4.07
C PRO A 287 1.94 24.20 -3.70
N TRP A 288 1.95 23.28 -4.64
CA TRP A 288 2.58 21.98 -4.48
C TRP A 288 3.18 21.49 -5.79
N GLN A 289 4.43 21.04 -5.74
CA GLN A 289 5.08 20.41 -6.87
C GLN A 289 5.02 18.88 -6.72
N PRO A 290 4.44 18.14 -7.68
CA PRO A 290 4.49 16.69 -7.67
C PRO A 290 5.90 16.17 -7.93
N TYR A 291 6.25 15.06 -7.28
CA TYR A 291 7.48 14.32 -7.49
C TYR A 291 7.17 12.88 -7.84
N GLU A 292 7.88 12.33 -8.83
CA GLU A 292 8.03 10.89 -8.99
C GLU A 292 9.43 10.53 -8.50
N GLN A 293 9.51 9.94 -7.31
CA GLN A 293 10.77 9.67 -6.64
C GLN A 293 10.63 8.51 -5.66
N VAL A 294 11.53 7.54 -5.74
CA VAL A 294 11.61 6.38 -4.84
C VAL A 294 12.99 6.30 -4.22
N ALA A 295 13.06 6.17 -2.90
CA ALA A 295 14.29 5.97 -2.16
C ALA A 295 14.97 4.67 -2.59
N ASP A 296 16.27 4.72 -2.87
CA ASP A 296 17.04 3.58 -3.39
C ASP A 296 17.13 2.44 -2.36
N GLN A 297 16.90 2.76 -1.08
CA GLN A 297 16.80 1.78 0.00
C GLN A 297 15.62 2.12 0.91
N PHE A 298 14.86 1.09 1.28
CA PHE A 298 13.70 1.23 2.16
C PHE A 298 14.04 0.92 3.63
N GLN A 299 15.23 0.39 3.87
CA GLN A 299 15.72 0.05 5.19
C GLN A 299 17.20 0.43 5.28
N THR A 300 17.57 1.07 6.38
CA THR A 300 18.96 1.26 6.79
C THR A 300 19.09 0.81 8.22
N GLN A 301 19.65 -0.40 8.43
CA GLN A 301 19.76 -1.04 9.73
C GLN A 301 18.38 -1.14 10.44
N ARG A 302 18.15 -0.33 11.48
CA ARG A 302 16.92 -0.34 12.31
C ARG A 302 15.90 0.73 11.93
N VAL A 303 16.17 1.48 10.86
CA VAL A 303 15.29 2.53 10.34
C VAL A 303 14.65 2.08 9.03
N PHE A 304 13.33 2.26 8.93
CA PHE A 304 12.53 1.89 7.76
C PHE A 304 11.83 3.12 7.19
N LEU A 305 11.92 3.34 5.89
CA LEU A 305 11.18 4.39 5.19
C LEU A 305 9.81 3.85 4.79
N VAL A 306 8.72 4.60 5.05
CA VAL A 306 7.34 4.21 4.76
C VAL A 306 6.54 5.38 4.19
N GLY A 307 5.72 5.12 3.17
CA GLY A 307 4.93 6.15 2.48
C GLY A 307 5.80 7.11 1.69
N ASP A 308 5.43 8.39 1.61
CA ASP A 308 6.13 9.40 0.80
C ASP A 308 7.63 9.56 1.15
N ALA A 309 8.06 9.20 2.37
CA ALA A 309 9.48 9.16 2.73
C ALA A 309 10.27 8.11 1.91
N ALA A 310 9.59 7.04 1.48
CA ALA A 310 10.13 5.95 0.67
C ALA A 310 9.77 6.07 -0.82
N HIS A 311 8.54 6.46 -1.15
CA HIS A 311 8.05 6.55 -2.52
C HIS A 311 7.05 7.70 -2.63
N THR A 312 7.49 8.80 -3.22
CA THR A 312 6.62 9.92 -3.59
C THR A 312 6.19 9.76 -5.03
N MET A 313 4.91 9.98 -5.29
CA MET A 313 4.33 9.85 -6.62
C MET A 313 3.28 10.94 -6.89
N PRO A 314 3.12 11.38 -8.15
CA PRO A 314 2.03 12.26 -8.53
C PRO A 314 0.63 11.74 -8.15
N PRO A 315 -0.36 12.63 -7.96
CA PRO A 315 -1.67 12.26 -7.42
C PRO A 315 -2.60 11.63 -8.47
N PHE A 316 -2.15 11.45 -9.72
CA PHE A 316 -2.99 11.23 -10.89
C PHE A 316 -3.69 9.86 -10.95
N LYS A 317 -3.26 8.88 -10.16
CA LYS A 317 -3.95 7.59 -9.97
C LYS A 317 -4.37 7.32 -8.52
N ALA A 318 -4.39 8.35 -7.67
CA ALA A 318 -4.64 8.22 -6.23
C ALA A 318 -3.76 7.15 -5.52
N GLY A 319 -2.54 6.89 -6.04
CA GLY A 319 -1.71 5.78 -5.60
C GLY A 319 -1.01 6.01 -4.25
N GLY A 320 -0.58 7.24 -3.95
CA GLY A 320 0.34 7.54 -2.85
C GLY A 320 -0.11 7.01 -1.49
N ALA A 321 -1.28 7.44 -1.00
CA ALA A 321 -1.80 6.99 0.30
C ALA A 321 -2.09 5.49 0.33
N ASN A 322 -2.60 4.92 -0.77
CA ASN A 322 -2.88 3.49 -0.88
C ASN A 322 -1.58 2.66 -0.80
N ALA A 323 -0.55 3.04 -1.54
CA ALA A 323 0.76 2.40 -1.50
C ALA A 323 1.44 2.56 -0.14
N ALA A 324 1.27 3.70 0.53
CA ALA A 324 1.78 3.97 1.86
C ALA A 324 1.16 3.04 2.91
N ILE A 325 -0.17 2.89 2.90
CA ILE A 325 -0.91 1.98 3.80
C ILE A 325 -0.53 0.53 3.54
N GLN A 326 -0.42 0.10 2.29
CA GLN A 326 0.03 -1.25 1.94
C GLN A 326 1.47 -1.53 2.39
N SER A 327 2.35 -0.52 2.34
CA SER A 327 3.73 -0.65 2.83
C SER A 327 3.76 -0.80 4.36
N ALA A 328 2.91 -0.06 5.08
CA ALA A 328 2.73 -0.23 6.52
C ALA A 328 2.21 -1.64 6.87
N HIS A 329 1.25 -2.17 6.10
CA HIS A 329 0.72 -3.52 6.28
C HIS A 329 1.80 -4.60 6.12
N ASN A 330 2.63 -4.47 5.09
CA ASN A 330 3.73 -5.39 4.85
C ASN A 330 4.77 -5.38 5.98
N LEU A 331 5.08 -4.20 6.54
CA LEU A 331 6.14 -4.04 7.53
C LEU A 331 5.70 -4.42 8.95
N ALA A 332 4.47 -4.08 9.35
CA ALA A 332 4.03 -4.20 10.75
C ALA A 332 4.11 -5.63 11.30
N TRP A 333 3.64 -6.63 10.55
CA TRP A 333 3.67 -8.03 11.00
C TRP A 333 5.10 -8.58 11.09
N LYS A 334 6.01 -8.11 10.21
CA LYS A 334 7.43 -8.53 10.21
C LYS A 334 8.13 -8.00 11.45
N ILE A 335 7.94 -6.71 11.76
CA ILE A 335 8.44 -6.10 13.00
C ILE A 335 7.90 -6.85 14.22
N ALA A 336 6.59 -7.13 14.25
CA ALA A 336 5.99 -7.87 15.35
C ALA A 336 6.57 -9.28 15.49
N ALA A 337 6.75 -10.01 14.38
CA ALA A 337 7.33 -11.35 14.38
C ALA A 337 8.76 -11.36 14.94
N VAL A 338 9.59 -10.37 14.61
CA VAL A 338 10.95 -10.25 15.14
C VAL A 338 10.96 -9.82 16.61
N LEU A 339 10.13 -8.85 17.00
CA LEU A 339 10.04 -8.40 18.40
C LEU A 339 9.51 -9.49 19.33
N HIS A 340 8.56 -10.30 18.87
CA HIS A 340 8.07 -11.48 19.59
C HIS A 340 9.04 -12.68 19.53
N LYS A 341 10.20 -12.53 18.89
CA LYS A 341 11.23 -13.57 18.71
C LYS A 341 10.72 -14.82 17.99
N VAL A 342 9.72 -14.64 17.14
CA VAL A 342 9.14 -15.68 16.28
C VAL A 342 9.92 -15.80 14.96
N ALA A 343 10.51 -14.70 14.49
CA ALA A 343 11.32 -14.63 13.27
C ALA A 343 12.75 -14.12 13.55
N GLY A 344 13.69 -14.50 12.69
CA GLY A 344 15.02 -13.91 12.62
C GLY A 344 14.98 -12.49 12.05
N PRO A 345 15.98 -11.64 12.37
CA PRO A 345 16.02 -10.25 11.90
C PRO A 345 16.08 -10.12 10.38
N GLU A 346 16.57 -11.14 9.66
CA GLU A 346 16.67 -11.16 8.20
C GLU A 346 15.28 -11.11 7.52
N LEU A 347 14.20 -11.49 8.22
CA LEU A 347 12.84 -11.29 7.72
C LEU A 347 12.57 -9.82 7.40
N LEU A 348 13.15 -8.87 8.15
CA LEU A 348 12.93 -7.44 7.94
C LEU A 348 13.49 -6.96 6.59
N GLY A 349 14.57 -7.56 6.11
CA GLY A 349 15.14 -7.25 4.79
C GLY A 349 14.16 -7.45 3.65
N THR A 350 13.23 -8.41 3.81
CA THR A 350 12.19 -8.67 2.81
C THR A 350 11.20 -7.52 2.65
N TYR A 351 11.16 -6.54 3.55
CA TYR A 351 10.37 -5.32 3.33
C TYR A 351 10.86 -4.56 2.10
N HIS A 352 12.18 -4.38 1.96
CA HIS A 352 12.76 -3.75 0.79
C HIS A 352 12.51 -4.60 -0.46
N ASP A 353 12.85 -5.89 -0.43
CA ASP A 353 12.70 -6.82 -1.57
C ASP A 353 11.26 -6.82 -2.12
N GLU A 354 10.26 -6.62 -1.26
CA GLU A 354 8.85 -6.67 -1.65
C GLU A 354 8.28 -5.29 -2.00
N ARG A 355 8.57 -4.25 -1.21
CA ARG A 355 7.90 -2.95 -1.34
C ARG A 355 8.66 -1.97 -2.21
N HIS A 356 9.98 -2.10 -2.36
CA HIS A 356 10.74 -1.21 -3.24
C HIS A 356 10.35 -1.39 -4.71
N PRO A 357 10.33 -2.61 -5.30
CA PRO A 357 9.91 -2.79 -6.69
C PRO A 357 8.47 -2.31 -6.94
N VAL A 358 7.56 -2.56 -5.99
CA VAL A 358 6.17 -2.06 -6.08
C VAL A 358 6.12 -0.54 -6.00
N GLY A 359 6.92 0.09 -5.13
CA GLY A 359 7.04 1.54 -5.04
C GLY A 359 7.52 2.16 -6.34
N VAL A 360 8.58 1.60 -6.95
CA VAL A 360 9.09 2.02 -8.27
C VAL A 360 8.01 1.88 -9.34
N PHE A 361 7.34 0.71 -9.39
CA PHE A 361 6.29 0.46 -10.35
C PHE A 361 5.11 1.42 -10.21
N SER A 362 4.57 1.59 -9.00
CA SER A 362 3.46 2.51 -8.74
C SER A 362 3.83 3.96 -9.01
N ALA A 363 5.04 4.40 -8.62
CA ALA A 363 5.52 5.75 -8.88
C ALA A 363 5.61 6.01 -10.39
N ARG A 364 6.19 5.09 -11.17
CA ARG A 364 6.21 5.19 -12.63
C ARG A 364 4.81 5.21 -13.24
N GLN A 365 3.92 4.29 -12.84
CA GLN A 365 2.56 4.20 -13.36
C GLN A 365 1.71 5.44 -13.05
N SER A 366 2.09 6.23 -12.04
CA SER A 366 1.42 7.50 -11.74
C SER A 366 1.79 8.66 -12.67
N LEU A 367 2.75 8.46 -13.59
CA LEU A 367 3.08 9.38 -14.69
C LEU A 367 2.19 9.17 -15.93
N THR A 368 1.02 8.53 -15.78
CA THR A 368 -0.01 8.42 -16.83
C THR A 368 -1.42 8.55 -16.26
N GLY A 369 -2.40 8.59 -17.16
CA GLY A 369 -3.82 8.53 -16.85
C GLY A 369 -4.59 9.83 -17.13
N PRO A 370 -5.93 9.79 -17.07
CA PRO A 370 -6.78 10.93 -17.45
C PRO A 370 -6.48 12.25 -16.72
N PRO A 371 -6.19 12.26 -15.39
CA PRO A 371 -5.84 13.50 -14.70
C PRO A 371 -4.54 14.15 -15.18
N LEU A 372 -3.60 13.36 -15.73
CA LEU A 372 -2.39 13.90 -16.35
C LEU A 372 -2.69 14.56 -17.70
N ALA A 373 -3.59 13.98 -18.50
CA ALA A 373 -4.03 14.55 -19.77
C ALA A 373 -4.73 15.92 -19.59
N MET A 374 -5.39 16.12 -18.44
CA MET A 374 -5.99 17.41 -18.07
C MET A 374 -4.97 18.52 -17.84
N LEU A 375 -3.70 18.19 -17.60
CA LEU A 375 -2.65 19.15 -17.28
C LEU A 375 -1.96 19.72 -18.51
N HIS A 376 -2.35 19.36 -19.74
CA HIS A 376 -1.81 19.95 -20.98
C HIS A 376 -0.28 20.14 -20.96
N LEU A 377 0.40 19.11 -20.46
CA LEU A 377 1.85 19.09 -20.27
C LEU A 377 2.52 19.24 -21.63
N ASP A 378 3.64 19.96 -21.68
CA ASP A 378 4.38 20.12 -22.92
C ASP A 378 4.91 18.77 -23.44
N GLU A 379 5.28 18.69 -24.72
CA GLU A 379 5.87 17.48 -25.33
C GLU A 379 7.15 16.98 -24.62
N LYS A 380 7.74 17.79 -23.72
CA LYS A 380 8.96 17.48 -22.97
C LYS A 380 8.69 16.85 -21.60
N THR A 381 7.42 16.73 -21.21
CA THR A 381 7.04 16.15 -19.92
C THR A 381 7.04 14.62 -19.97
N PRO A 382 7.49 13.93 -18.92
CA PRO A 382 7.50 12.47 -18.86
C PRO A 382 6.08 11.92 -18.89
N ALA A 383 5.66 11.41 -20.03
CA ALA A 383 4.57 10.47 -20.14
C ALA A 383 5.18 9.07 -20.34
N LEU A 384 4.67 8.05 -19.64
CA LEU A 384 4.92 6.69 -20.12
C LEU A 384 4.25 6.56 -21.48
N ARG A 385 4.86 5.78 -22.38
CA ARG A 385 4.20 5.41 -23.63
C ARG A 385 2.98 4.54 -23.28
N ASP A 386 1.90 4.65 -24.04
CA ASP A 386 0.65 3.90 -23.80
C ASP A 386 0.88 2.39 -23.64
N GLU A 387 1.83 1.82 -24.41
CA GLU A 387 2.23 0.41 -24.34
C GLU A 387 2.86 -0.01 -23.00
N GLN A 388 3.28 0.95 -22.16
CA GLN A 388 3.89 0.74 -20.85
C GLN A 388 2.90 1.00 -19.70
N GLU A 389 1.70 1.50 -20.00
CA GLU A 389 0.65 1.69 -19.01
C GLU A 389 0.08 0.33 -18.59
N ALA A 390 0.10 0.08 -17.29
CA ALA A 390 -0.44 -1.13 -16.70
C ALA A 390 -1.92 -0.94 -16.31
N PRO A 391 -2.76 -1.99 -16.38
CA PRO A 391 -4.12 -1.92 -15.90
C PRO A 391 -4.17 -1.57 -14.40
N MET A 392 -5.22 -0.88 -13.97
CA MET A 392 -5.41 -0.50 -12.56
C MET A 392 -5.31 -1.69 -11.59
N PHE A 393 -5.69 -2.88 -12.05
CA PHE A 393 -5.58 -4.11 -11.28
C PHE A 393 -4.12 -4.40 -10.90
N ALA A 394 -3.19 -4.31 -11.85
CA ALA A 394 -1.76 -4.53 -11.61
C ALA A 394 -1.19 -3.54 -10.58
N VAL A 395 -1.64 -2.28 -10.62
CA VAL A 395 -1.20 -1.23 -9.68
C VAL A 395 -1.78 -1.43 -8.27
N ILE A 396 -3.03 -1.90 -8.15
CA ILE A 396 -3.72 -2.01 -6.86
C ILE A 396 -3.42 -3.33 -6.14
N ALA A 397 -3.45 -4.47 -6.85
CA ALA A 397 -3.37 -5.79 -6.23
C ALA A 397 -2.71 -6.88 -7.08
N GLY A 398 -2.49 -6.66 -8.38
CA GLY A 398 -1.93 -7.64 -9.31
C GLY A 398 -0.41 -7.76 -9.24
N TYR A 399 0.28 -6.94 -8.45
CA TYR A 399 1.72 -7.09 -8.22
C TYR A 399 2.04 -8.37 -7.41
N ARG A 400 3.21 -8.95 -7.67
CA ARG A 400 3.68 -10.19 -7.05
C ARG A 400 5.02 -9.99 -6.37
N TYR A 401 5.07 -10.31 -5.08
CA TYR A 401 6.29 -10.26 -4.27
C TYR A 401 7.29 -11.37 -4.61
N GLN A 402 8.56 -11.00 -4.52
CA GLN A 402 9.70 -11.91 -4.57
C GLN A 402 10.66 -11.58 -3.44
N SER A 403 10.80 -12.50 -2.49
CA SER A 403 11.70 -12.33 -1.36
C SER A 403 11.95 -13.68 -0.69
N ALA A 404 12.82 -13.71 0.32
CA ALA A 404 12.97 -14.89 1.18
C ALA A 404 11.68 -15.27 1.95
N ALA A 405 10.73 -14.34 2.09
CA ALA A 405 9.42 -14.58 2.72
C ALA A 405 8.36 -15.13 1.74
N VAL A 406 8.77 -15.52 0.52
CA VAL A 406 7.93 -16.20 -0.48
C VAL A 406 8.66 -17.45 -1.00
N VAL A 407 8.13 -18.62 -0.67
CA VAL A 407 8.69 -19.92 -1.08
C VAL A 407 8.05 -20.36 -2.39
N THR A 408 8.83 -20.35 -3.47
CA THR A 408 8.39 -20.74 -4.81
C THR A 408 9.53 -21.36 -5.62
N THR A 409 9.17 -22.29 -6.51
CA THR A 409 10.07 -22.87 -7.52
C THR A 409 10.23 -21.96 -8.74
N ASN A 410 9.22 -21.12 -9.03
CA ASN A 410 9.23 -20.18 -10.14
C ASN A 410 9.83 -18.83 -9.70
N ARG A 411 11.16 -18.83 -9.55
CA ARG A 411 11.92 -17.60 -9.28
C ARG A 411 12.28 -16.91 -10.59
N SER A 412 12.10 -15.59 -10.63
CA SER A 412 12.67 -14.78 -11.71
C SER A 412 14.20 -14.81 -11.63
N PRO A 413 14.92 -14.50 -12.72
CA PRO A 413 16.36 -14.32 -12.68
C PRO A 413 16.76 -13.36 -11.55
N ALA A 414 17.79 -13.71 -10.78
CA ALA A 414 18.29 -12.86 -9.71
C ALA A 414 18.69 -11.48 -10.27
N GLY A 415 18.23 -10.41 -9.62
CA GLY A 415 18.56 -9.03 -9.99
C GLY A 415 17.58 -8.33 -10.92
N SER A 416 16.40 -8.88 -11.21
CA SER A 416 15.32 -8.10 -11.84
C SER A 416 14.73 -7.11 -10.82
N GLU A 417 14.94 -5.82 -11.05
CA GLU A 417 14.35 -4.74 -10.23
C GLU A 417 12.90 -4.42 -10.61
N ALA A 418 12.37 -5.04 -11.67
CA ALA A 418 11.02 -4.79 -12.14
C ALA A 418 9.99 -5.48 -11.24
N ALA A 419 8.91 -4.78 -10.91
CA ALA A 419 7.77 -5.40 -10.26
C ALA A 419 7.20 -6.51 -11.15
N LEU A 420 6.99 -7.68 -10.57
CA LEU A 420 6.21 -8.71 -11.22
C LEU A 420 4.73 -8.39 -11.11
N VAL A 421 3.98 -8.68 -12.16
CA VAL A 421 2.53 -8.56 -12.19
C VAL A 421 1.90 -9.87 -12.69
N VAL A 422 0.68 -10.12 -12.27
CA VAL A 422 -0.18 -11.20 -12.76
C VAL A 422 -1.46 -10.61 -13.33
N ASP A 423 -2.12 -11.34 -14.22
CA ASP A 423 -3.41 -10.94 -14.78
C ASP A 423 -4.58 -11.31 -13.85
N GLU A 424 -4.40 -12.34 -13.02
CA GLU A 424 -5.42 -12.85 -12.11
C GLU A 424 -4.80 -13.35 -10.80
N LEU A 425 -5.54 -13.19 -9.70
CA LEU A 425 -5.18 -13.78 -8.41
C LEU A 425 -5.67 -15.23 -8.37
N ARG A 426 -4.73 -16.17 -8.46
CA ARG A 426 -5.00 -17.61 -8.36
C ARG A 426 -4.36 -18.24 -7.11
N GLY A 427 -3.93 -17.41 -6.16
CA GLY A 427 -3.18 -17.88 -5.00
C GLY A 427 -1.76 -18.33 -5.35
N GLN A 428 -1.13 -17.68 -6.34
CA GLN A 428 0.28 -17.90 -6.67
C GLN A 428 1.16 -17.38 -5.51
N PRO A 429 2.26 -18.06 -5.14
CA PRO A 429 3.18 -17.52 -4.12
C PRO A 429 3.68 -16.13 -4.49
N GLY A 430 3.49 -15.17 -3.59
CA GLY A 430 3.83 -13.76 -3.75
C GLY A 430 2.66 -12.88 -4.16
N THR A 431 1.47 -13.41 -4.45
CA THR A 431 0.27 -12.60 -4.75
C THR A 431 -0.64 -12.48 -3.53
N ARG A 432 -1.50 -11.45 -3.52
CA ARG A 432 -2.60 -11.34 -2.56
C ARG A 432 -3.54 -12.52 -2.78
N VAL A 433 -4.00 -13.16 -1.70
CA VAL A 433 -4.89 -14.33 -1.76
C VAL A 433 -6.24 -13.99 -2.42
N PRO A 434 -6.81 -14.87 -3.27
CA PRO A 434 -8.07 -14.57 -3.94
C PRO A 434 -9.21 -14.34 -2.94
N HIS A 435 -10.06 -13.37 -3.24
CA HIS A 435 -11.33 -13.20 -2.56
C HIS A 435 -12.31 -14.26 -3.06
N ALA A 436 -13.01 -14.89 -2.13
CA ALA A 436 -14.20 -15.67 -2.41
C ALA A 436 -15.19 -15.50 -1.26
N TRP A 437 -16.49 -15.52 -1.58
CA TRP A 437 -17.53 -15.60 -0.57
C TRP A 437 -17.75 -17.05 -0.16
N VAL A 438 -17.56 -17.32 1.13
CA VAL A 438 -17.65 -18.65 1.72
C VAL A 438 -18.49 -18.61 2.99
N HIS A 439 -18.93 -19.76 3.49
CA HIS A 439 -19.64 -19.86 4.76
C HIS A 439 -18.74 -20.45 5.84
N HIS A 440 -18.53 -19.71 6.92
CA HIS A 440 -17.81 -20.18 8.11
C HIS A 440 -18.69 -20.00 9.34
N GLN A 441 -18.88 -21.07 10.11
CA GLN A 441 -19.75 -21.06 11.30
C GLN A 441 -21.16 -20.51 11.02
N GLY A 442 -21.74 -20.89 9.87
CA GLY A 442 -23.08 -20.48 9.46
C GLY A 442 -23.19 -19.03 8.95
N ARG A 443 -22.08 -18.28 8.86
CA ARG A 443 -22.06 -16.89 8.37
C ARG A 443 -21.36 -16.81 7.03
N ARG A 444 -21.92 -16.04 6.09
CA ARG A 444 -21.24 -15.67 4.85
C ARG A 444 -20.13 -14.68 5.17
N VAL A 445 -18.90 -15.02 4.79
CA VAL A 445 -17.68 -14.24 5.05
C VAL A 445 -16.78 -14.27 3.81
N SER A 446 -15.87 -13.32 3.71
CA SER A 446 -14.79 -13.41 2.72
C SER A 446 -13.71 -14.38 3.20
N THR A 447 -13.03 -15.05 2.27
CA THR A 447 -11.73 -15.70 2.54
C THR A 447 -10.72 -14.78 3.22
N LEU A 448 -10.76 -13.47 2.94
CA LEU A 448 -9.91 -12.46 3.60
C LEU A 448 -10.26 -12.27 5.07
N ASP A 449 -11.54 -12.45 5.46
CA ASP A 449 -11.98 -12.33 6.86
C ASP A 449 -11.47 -13.49 7.73
N LEU A 450 -11.05 -14.60 7.12
CA LEU A 450 -10.50 -15.77 7.80
C LEU A 450 -9.02 -15.58 8.18
N ILE A 451 -8.35 -14.58 7.59
CA ILE A 451 -6.94 -14.28 7.83
C ILE A 451 -6.83 -13.36 9.06
N GLY A 452 -6.19 -13.89 10.10
CA GLY A 452 -5.94 -13.16 11.34
C GLY A 452 -4.57 -12.48 11.36
N SER A 453 -4.10 -12.15 12.56
CA SER A 453 -2.73 -11.66 12.82
C SER A 453 -1.65 -12.75 12.74
N GLN A 454 -2.02 -13.96 12.31
CA GLN A 454 -1.20 -15.17 12.29
C GLN A 454 -1.19 -15.76 10.88
N PHE A 455 -0.28 -16.70 10.61
CA PHE A 455 -0.30 -17.46 9.36
C PHE A 455 -1.57 -18.29 9.25
N THR A 456 -2.12 -18.36 8.05
CA THR A 456 -3.34 -19.13 7.74
C THR A 456 -3.05 -20.14 6.64
N LEU A 457 -3.37 -21.41 6.88
CA LEU A 457 -3.27 -22.48 5.90
C LEU A 457 -4.67 -22.82 5.39
N PHE A 458 -4.93 -22.50 4.12
CA PHE A 458 -6.11 -22.98 3.42
C PHE A 458 -5.77 -24.31 2.74
N ALA A 459 -6.49 -25.36 3.09
CA ALA A 459 -6.44 -26.65 2.41
C ALA A 459 -7.79 -26.92 1.74
N THR A 460 -7.80 -27.77 0.73
CA THR A 460 -9.03 -28.29 0.12
C THR A 460 -9.79 -29.25 1.06
N ASP A 461 -11.00 -29.65 0.67
CA ASP A 461 -11.84 -30.65 1.37
C ASP A 461 -11.12 -31.96 1.70
N HIS A 462 -10.24 -32.45 0.81
CA HIS A 462 -9.50 -33.71 1.01
C HIS A 462 -8.24 -33.54 1.88
N GLY A 463 -7.86 -32.29 2.17
CA GLY A 463 -6.65 -31.90 2.90
C GLY A 463 -6.66 -32.17 4.41
N SER A 464 -7.36 -33.19 4.92
CA SER A 464 -7.37 -33.51 6.37
C SER A 464 -5.97 -33.75 6.94
N ALA A 465 -5.05 -34.28 6.13
CA ALA A 465 -3.64 -34.45 6.49
C ALA A 465 -2.92 -33.11 6.76
N TRP A 466 -3.34 -32.01 6.10
CA TRP A 466 -2.80 -30.68 6.33
C TRP A 466 -3.11 -30.15 7.73
N ILE A 467 -4.23 -30.57 8.36
CA ILE A 467 -4.54 -30.23 9.75
C ILE A 467 -3.48 -30.81 10.68
N SER A 468 -3.16 -32.09 10.51
CA SER A 468 -2.13 -32.77 11.31
C SER A 468 -0.74 -32.19 11.05
N ALA A 469 -0.43 -31.89 9.79
CA ALA A 469 0.82 -31.23 9.40
C ALA A 469 0.97 -29.86 10.07
N ALA A 470 -0.03 -28.99 9.96
CA ALA A 470 -0.03 -27.67 10.56
C ALA A 470 0.07 -27.72 12.08
N ARG A 471 -0.67 -28.62 12.76
CA ARG A 471 -0.56 -28.80 14.22
C ARG A 471 0.85 -29.24 14.64
N SER A 472 1.45 -30.17 13.87
CA SER A 472 2.82 -30.63 14.13
C SER A 472 3.82 -29.48 13.96
N THR A 473 3.72 -28.74 12.86
CA THR A 473 4.58 -27.59 12.56
C THR A 473 4.41 -26.46 13.57
N ALA A 474 3.17 -26.13 13.94
CA ALA A 474 2.86 -25.12 14.95
C ALA A 474 3.53 -25.44 16.29
N ARG A 475 3.44 -26.70 16.76
CA ARG A 475 4.13 -27.15 17.98
C ARG A 475 5.66 -27.10 17.83
N ALA A 476 6.19 -27.55 16.70
CA ALA A 476 7.63 -27.60 16.47
C ALA A 476 8.27 -26.21 16.42
N LEU A 477 7.56 -25.24 15.84
CA LEU A 477 8.03 -23.87 15.70
C LEU A 477 7.59 -22.98 16.88
N GLY A 478 6.61 -23.39 17.67
CA GLY A 478 6.02 -22.54 18.70
C GLY A 478 5.26 -21.35 18.13
N ILE A 479 4.68 -21.51 16.93
CA ILE A 479 3.90 -20.46 16.25
C ILE A 479 2.48 -20.96 16.00
N PRO A 480 1.46 -20.12 16.22
CA PRO A 480 0.10 -20.50 15.88
C PRO A 480 -0.12 -20.42 14.37
N ILE A 481 -0.89 -21.37 13.84
CA ILE A 481 -1.27 -21.46 12.42
C ILE A 481 -2.78 -21.71 12.40
N ASN A 482 -3.54 -20.81 11.80
CA ASN A 482 -4.95 -21.05 11.51
C ASN A 482 -5.04 -22.06 10.36
N VAL A 483 -5.96 -23.00 10.44
CA VAL A 483 -6.14 -24.01 9.40
C VAL A 483 -7.61 -24.10 9.04
N TYR A 484 -7.91 -23.92 7.76
CA TYR A 484 -9.26 -24.03 7.23
C TYR A 484 -9.26 -25.02 6.06
N ARG A 485 -10.15 -26.00 6.12
CA ARG A 485 -10.51 -26.79 4.95
C ARG A 485 -11.64 -26.09 4.22
N VAL A 486 -11.39 -25.75 2.96
CA VAL A 486 -12.32 -25.03 2.09
C VAL A 486 -12.91 -26.00 1.07
N GLY A 487 -14.24 -26.01 0.99
CA GLY A 487 -15.02 -26.79 0.04
C GLY A 487 -16.34 -27.28 0.63
N SER A 488 -17.05 -28.13 -0.11
CA SER A 488 -18.37 -28.67 0.24
C SER A 488 -18.46 -29.39 1.59
N ARG A 489 -17.36 -29.97 2.09
CA ARG A 489 -17.29 -30.80 3.31
C ARG A 489 -16.26 -30.29 4.32
N GLY A 490 -15.73 -29.09 4.08
CA GLY A 490 -14.73 -28.43 4.89
C GLY A 490 -15.30 -27.77 6.14
N ASP A 491 -14.42 -27.11 6.88
CA ASP A 491 -14.79 -26.25 8.00
C ASP A 491 -15.31 -24.89 7.48
N VAL A 492 -14.93 -24.56 6.24
CA VAL A 492 -15.33 -23.39 5.48
C VAL A 492 -16.01 -23.88 4.20
N ILE A 493 -17.30 -23.58 4.05
CA ILE A 493 -18.12 -24.09 2.95
C ILE A 493 -18.04 -23.14 1.75
N ASP A 494 -17.49 -23.61 0.64
CA ASP A 494 -17.46 -22.93 -0.65
C ASP A 494 -18.64 -23.41 -1.51
N SER A 495 -19.86 -22.93 -1.21
CA SER A 495 -21.09 -23.42 -1.84
C SER A 495 -21.26 -22.99 -3.31
N GLU A 496 -20.54 -21.95 -3.72
CA GLU A 496 -20.58 -21.39 -5.08
C GLU A 496 -19.31 -21.73 -5.89
N ASP A 497 -18.44 -22.59 -5.36
CA ASP A 497 -17.14 -22.97 -5.94
C ASP A 497 -16.26 -21.77 -6.34
N GLN A 498 -16.44 -20.61 -5.69
CA GLN A 498 -15.71 -19.37 -6.01
C GLN A 498 -14.23 -19.50 -5.63
N TRP A 499 -13.94 -20.09 -4.47
CA TRP A 499 -12.57 -20.30 -4.03
C TRP A 499 -11.88 -21.37 -4.87
N ALA A 500 -12.56 -22.49 -5.13
CA ALA A 500 -12.04 -23.56 -5.98
C ALA A 500 -11.72 -23.04 -7.41
N THR A 501 -12.64 -22.28 -7.99
CA THR A 501 -12.51 -21.71 -9.36
C THR A 501 -11.39 -20.68 -9.44
N SER A 502 -11.30 -19.76 -8.48
CA SER A 502 -10.28 -18.71 -8.48
C SER A 502 -8.88 -19.27 -8.23
N THR A 503 -8.72 -20.17 -7.26
CA THR A 503 -7.40 -20.70 -6.91
C THR A 503 -6.88 -21.77 -7.87
N GLN A 504 -7.78 -22.53 -8.50
CA GLN A 504 -7.45 -23.70 -9.32
C GLN A 504 -6.47 -24.63 -8.59
N ILE A 505 -6.64 -24.75 -7.27
CA ILE A 505 -5.80 -25.62 -6.46
C ILE A 505 -6.31 -27.05 -6.57
N GLU A 506 -5.38 -27.98 -6.78
CA GLU A 506 -5.71 -29.39 -6.91
C GLU A 506 -6.25 -29.97 -5.61
N SER A 507 -6.97 -31.08 -5.72
CA SER A 507 -7.78 -31.65 -4.63
C SER A 507 -7.04 -31.96 -3.32
N ASP A 508 -5.72 -32.12 -3.33
CA ASP A 508 -4.87 -32.40 -2.16
C ASP A 508 -3.96 -31.21 -1.78
N GLY A 509 -4.12 -30.07 -2.44
CA GLY A 509 -3.27 -28.90 -2.29
C GLY A 509 -3.52 -28.07 -1.03
N ALA A 510 -2.60 -27.15 -0.78
CA ALA A 510 -2.72 -26.13 0.26
C ALA A 510 -2.04 -24.80 -0.09
N LEU A 511 -2.58 -23.70 0.45
CA LEU A 511 -2.03 -22.35 0.40
C LEU A 511 -1.67 -21.90 1.81
N LEU A 512 -0.42 -21.51 2.04
CA LEU A 512 0.02 -20.82 3.25
C LEU A 512 -0.01 -19.31 3.01
N VAL A 513 -0.82 -18.60 3.78
CA VAL A 513 -1.05 -17.16 3.66
C VAL A 513 -0.46 -16.44 4.88
N ARG A 514 0.24 -15.33 4.61
CA ARG A 514 0.85 -14.45 5.60
C ARG A 514 -0.19 -13.58 6.32
N PRO A 515 0.20 -12.98 7.46
CA PRO A 515 -0.64 -11.98 8.14
C PRO A 515 -0.96 -10.72 7.32
N ASP A 516 -0.29 -10.51 6.17
CA ASP A 516 -0.54 -9.38 5.26
C ASP A 516 -1.33 -9.75 3.99
N ASP A 517 -2.03 -10.89 4.01
CA ASP A 517 -2.90 -11.44 2.95
C ASP A 517 -2.16 -12.04 1.74
N PHE A 518 -0.83 -12.09 1.77
CA PHE A 518 -0.04 -12.64 0.67
C PHE A 518 0.19 -14.14 0.81
N VAL A 519 0.07 -14.88 -0.29
CA VAL A 519 0.42 -16.30 -0.33
C VAL A 519 1.94 -16.43 -0.21
N ALA A 520 2.40 -17.04 0.88
CA ALA A 520 3.81 -17.28 1.15
C ALA A 520 4.31 -18.56 0.48
N TRP A 521 3.42 -19.56 0.34
CA TRP A 521 3.74 -20.88 -0.20
C TRP A 521 2.46 -21.56 -0.70
N ARG A 522 2.59 -22.36 -1.76
CA ARG A 522 1.52 -23.15 -2.38
C ARG A 522 2.05 -24.53 -2.75
N THR A 523 1.20 -25.55 -2.63
CA THR A 523 1.41 -26.87 -3.23
C THR A 523 0.09 -27.39 -3.81
N ASP A 524 0.18 -28.08 -4.94
CA ASP A 524 -0.96 -28.71 -5.63
C ASP A 524 -1.05 -30.22 -5.32
N ALA A 525 -0.26 -30.72 -4.39
CA ALA A 525 -0.30 -32.11 -3.98
C ALA A 525 -0.04 -32.24 -2.48
N LEU A 526 -0.53 -33.34 -1.89
CA LEU A 526 -0.17 -33.76 -0.55
C LEU A 526 1.12 -34.60 -0.61
N PRO A 527 2.27 -34.04 -0.22
CA PRO A 527 3.51 -34.81 -0.22
C PRO A 527 3.53 -35.81 0.94
N ALA A 528 4.30 -36.91 0.79
CA ALA A 528 4.45 -37.93 1.82
C ALA A 528 4.87 -37.36 3.20
N TYR A 529 5.62 -36.25 3.21
CA TYR A 529 6.09 -35.55 4.41
C TYR A 529 5.55 -34.11 4.50
N ALA A 530 4.22 -33.95 4.38
CA ALA A 530 3.52 -32.65 4.43
C ALA A 530 3.92 -31.76 5.61
N GLY A 531 4.04 -32.32 6.82
CA GLY A 531 4.49 -31.57 8.01
C GLY A 531 5.91 -31.03 7.87
N GLU A 532 6.83 -31.82 7.29
CA GLU A 532 8.22 -31.39 7.12
C GLU A 532 8.35 -30.30 6.06
N GLN A 533 7.62 -30.41 4.95
CA GLN A 533 7.62 -29.37 3.91
C GLN A 533 7.02 -28.06 4.40
N LEU A 534 5.88 -28.11 5.09
CA LEU A 534 5.27 -26.92 5.68
C LEU A 534 6.20 -26.28 6.72
N ARG A 535 6.86 -27.08 7.55
CA ARG A 535 7.87 -26.61 8.51
C ARG A 535 9.06 -25.97 7.81
N ALA A 536 9.56 -26.57 6.74
CA ALA A 536 10.68 -26.03 5.96
C ALA A 536 10.31 -24.69 5.33
N ALA A 537 9.10 -24.59 4.75
CA ALA A 537 8.58 -23.34 4.18
C ALA A 537 8.50 -22.23 5.24
N LEU A 538 7.86 -22.50 6.39
CA LEU A 538 7.75 -21.52 7.48
C LEU A 538 9.10 -21.15 8.09
N THR A 539 10.03 -22.11 8.22
CA THR A 539 11.39 -21.84 8.71
C THR A 539 12.13 -20.90 7.77
N ALA A 540 12.01 -21.09 6.46
CA ALA A 540 12.59 -20.20 5.46
C ALA A 540 11.94 -18.81 5.52
N ILE A 541 10.61 -18.75 5.52
CA ILE A 541 9.85 -17.48 5.56
C ILE A 541 10.21 -16.66 6.79
N LEU A 542 10.29 -17.30 7.96
CA LEU A 542 10.57 -16.63 9.24
C LEU A 542 12.07 -16.40 9.48
N ALA A 543 12.93 -16.67 8.49
CA ALA A 543 14.39 -16.57 8.61
C ALA A 543 14.93 -17.26 9.88
N ARG A 544 14.42 -18.47 10.19
CA ARG A 544 14.85 -19.22 11.36
C ARG A 544 16.00 -20.17 11.02
N PRO A 545 16.94 -20.39 11.96
CA PRO A 545 17.94 -21.44 11.79
C PRO A 545 17.25 -22.81 11.77
N LEU A 546 17.69 -23.69 10.86
CA LEU A 546 17.23 -25.07 10.79
C LEU A 546 17.72 -25.84 12.03
N THR A 547 16.90 -25.91 13.08
CA THR A 547 17.20 -26.76 14.23
C THR A 547 16.76 -28.21 13.94
N GLY A 548 17.72 -29.12 13.76
CA GLY A 548 17.47 -30.57 13.82
C GLY A 548 17.66 -31.40 12.54
N SER A 549 18.52 -31.01 11.59
CA SER A 549 19.04 -31.99 10.63
C SER A 549 20.21 -32.73 11.28
N ARG A 550 20.07 -34.05 11.52
CA ARG A 550 21.22 -34.94 11.69
C ARG A 550 22.12 -34.71 10.47
N ALA A 551 23.39 -34.42 10.70
CA ALA A 551 24.41 -34.32 9.66
C ALA A 551 24.23 -35.44 8.62
N GLY A 552 23.74 -35.10 7.43
CA GLY A 552 23.48 -36.09 6.37
C GLY A 552 22.40 -35.77 5.34
N THR A 553 21.49 -34.81 5.55
CA THR A 553 20.52 -34.42 4.49
C THR A 553 20.91 -33.10 3.82
N ALA A 554 20.97 -33.14 2.49
CA ALA A 554 21.42 -32.08 1.61
C ALA A 554 20.65 -30.74 1.78
N PRO A 555 21.25 -29.58 1.42
CA PRO A 555 20.61 -28.28 1.57
C PRO A 555 19.30 -28.19 0.78
N VAL A 556 18.39 -27.31 1.21
CA VAL A 556 17.02 -27.09 0.67
C VAL A 556 16.96 -26.97 -0.86
N ALA A 557 18.05 -26.58 -1.53
CA ALA A 557 18.17 -26.59 -2.98
C ALA A 557 17.91 -27.97 -3.63
N THR A 558 18.14 -29.08 -2.92
CA THR A 558 17.97 -30.44 -3.44
C THR A 558 16.56 -31.01 -3.26
N LEU A 559 15.77 -30.45 -2.32
CA LEU A 559 14.39 -30.90 -2.06
C LEU A 559 13.37 -30.38 -3.09
N TRP A 560 13.73 -29.38 -3.89
CA TRP A 560 12.86 -28.77 -4.91
C TRP A 560 13.14 -29.25 -6.34
N ALA A 561 14.13 -30.14 -6.54
CA ALA A 561 14.58 -30.57 -7.86
C ALA A 561 14.14 -31.99 -8.26
N SER A 562 13.51 -32.76 -7.36
CA SER A 562 12.99 -34.08 -7.71
C SER A 562 11.48 -34.04 -7.61
N HIS A 563 10.80 -34.13 -8.75
CA HIS A 563 9.44 -34.67 -9.02
C HIS A 563 9.05 -34.17 -10.42
N GLY A 564 9.66 -34.77 -11.45
CA GLY A 564 9.46 -34.39 -12.85
C GLY A 564 10.17 -35.36 -13.80
N SER A 565 9.95 -36.66 -13.63
CA SER A 565 10.35 -37.66 -14.63
C SER A 565 9.35 -38.81 -14.59
N VAL A 566 8.28 -38.68 -15.37
CA VAL A 566 7.49 -39.84 -15.80
C VAL A 566 7.89 -40.06 -17.25
N GLU A 567 8.70 -41.10 -17.47
CA GLU A 567 9.02 -41.63 -18.79
C GLU A 567 7.73 -42.03 -19.51
N ARG A 568 7.51 -41.49 -20.71
CA ARG A 568 6.65 -42.10 -21.71
C ARG A 568 7.53 -42.60 -22.86
N SER A 569 7.57 -43.92 -22.98
CA SER A 569 8.20 -44.70 -24.04
C SER A 569 7.46 -44.57 -25.37
N GLY A 570 8.22 -44.44 -26.47
CA GLY A 570 7.81 -44.71 -27.87
C GLY A 570 7.09 -43.56 -28.57
N THR A 571 7.41 -43.13 -29.79
CA THR A 571 8.11 -43.77 -30.91
C THR A 571 8.74 -42.71 -31.82
N ASN A 572 9.94 -43.04 -32.32
CA ASN A 572 10.74 -42.34 -33.33
C ASN A 572 9.97 -42.01 -34.62
N VAL A 573 10.05 -40.74 -35.06
CA VAL A 573 10.17 -40.38 -36.48
C VAL A 573 11.11 -39.17 -36.59
N ALA A 574 12.25 -39.37 -37.25
CA ALA A 574 13.28 -38.35 -37.49
C ALA A 574 12.92 -37.43 -38.67
N PRO A 575 13.45 -36.19 -38.70
CA PRO A 575 13.80 -35.54 -39.94
C PRO A 575 15.32 -35.37 -40.07
N ARG A 576 15.80 -35.75 -41.26
CA ARG A 576 17.18 -35.68 -41.72
C ARG A 576 17.67 -34.24 -41.80
N SER A 577 18.91 -34.06 -41.36
CA SER A 577 19.82 -32.98 -41.71
C SER A 577 20.14 -32.95 -43.21
N HIS A 578 20.16 -31.75 -43.82
CA HIS A 578 21.10 -31.45 -44.88
C HIS A 578 21.54 -29.97 -44.82
N PRO A 579 22.85 -29.67 -44.95
CA PRO A 579 23.39 -28.31 -44.98
C PRO A 579 23.74 -27.84 -46.41
N TYR A 580 23.83 -26.51 -46.57
CA TYR A 580 24.66 -25.72 -47.52
C TYR A 580 24.52 -25.95 -49.04
N GLU A 581 24.17 -24.90 -49.81
CA GLU A 581 25.11 -24.06 -50.60
C GLU A 581 24.40 -23.06 -51.53
N ASP A 582 25.09 -21.95 -51.77
CA ASP A 582 24.79 -20.81 -52.64
C ASP A 582 24.49 -21.15 -54.11
N LYS A 583 23.64 -20.33 -54.77
CA LYS A 583 23.98 -19.68 -56.06
C LYS A 583 23.00 -18.58 -56.51
N LYS A 584 23.64 -17.54 -57.05
CA LYS A 584 23.22 -16.30 -57.74
C LYS A 584 22.22 -16.44 -58.91
N GLU A 585 21.71 -15.25 -59.29
CA GLU A 585 21.12 -14.82 -60.59
C GLU A 585 19.73 -15.42 -60.87
N GLN A 586 18.65 -14.63 -61.06
CA GLN A 586 18.45 -13.41 -61.85
C GLN A 586 17.37 -12.51 -61.24
#